data_AF-A0A6M1KTC1-F1
#
_entry.id   AF-A0A6M1KTC1-F1
#
_cell.length_a   1.000
_cell.length_b   1.000
_cell.length_c   1.000
_cell.angle_alpha   90.00
_cell.angle_beta   90.00
_cell.angle_gamma   90.00
#
_symmetry.space_group_name_H-M   'P 1'
#
loop_
_entity.id
_entity.type
_entity.pdbx_description
1 polymer ?
#
loop_
_entity_poly.entity_id
_entity_poly.type
_entity_poly.pdbx_seq_one_letter_code
_entity_poly.pdbx_strand_id
1 'polypeptide(L)'
;MSDNIYEYKDKDNWFIGKMTGHNLMTGWGINHELIAKIDDMLGAIAGDVDFESPVGYDVTVIRYASPFALISFVVGMINQKANRALKVVRHSGAILVIENERLLAVHMPDDGVPVADFFGQQVGGFGDTILIATRNEGKTKEFRRLFGDMGYRVENLNDYPELPDVAETGVTFEENARLKAETISRLTGKMVLADDSGLKVDILGGLPGVWSARFSGPDATDETNNAKLLHELAMVFDQKDRSAQFHTTLVVAAPDKDSLVVEADWPGYIATKPKGEHGFGYDPLFIVGETGRHAAELAADEKNKLSHRGQAVKRLMEVFPAWQAKQSS
;
A
#
# COMPACT_ATOMS: atom_id res chain seq x y z
N MET A 1 -37.74 -30.07 -24.49
CA MET A 1 -37.84 -28.60 -24.27
C MET A 1 -36.98 -27.98 -25.35
N SER A 2 -37.47 -27.00 -26.08
CA SER A 2 -36.74 -26.41 -27.22
C SER A 2 -35.37 -25.90 -26.76
N ASP A 3 -34.30 -26.35 -27.39
CA ASP A 3 -32.96 -25.80 -27.19
C ASP A 3 -32.99 -24.34 -27.64
N ASN A 4 -32.92 -23.41 -26.70
CA ASN A 4 -32.94 -21.99 -27.02
C ASN A 4 -31.67 -21.66 -27.80
N ILE A 5 -31.85 -21.29 -29.07
CA ILE A 5 -30.80 -20.71 -29.90
C ILE A 5 -30.73 -19.23 -29.55
N TYR A 6 -29.53 -18.76 -29.26
CA TYR A 6 -29.18 -17.37 -29.01
C TYR A 6 -28.59 -16.79 -30.28
N GLU A 7 -28.98 -15.57 -30.64
CA GLU A 7 -28.40 -14.87 -31.78
C GLU A 7 -28.06 -13.43 -31.39
N TYR A 8 -26.89 -12.99 -31.81
CA TYR A 8 -26.50 -11.59 -31.78
C TYR A 8 -26.06 -11.17 -33.17
N LYS A 9 -26.63 -10.07 -33.68
CA LYS A 9 -26.31 -9.57 -35.01
C LYS A 9 -26.36 -8.05 -35.05
N ASP A 10 -25.26 -7.46 -35.49
CA ASP A 10 -25.16 -6.04 -35.86
C ASP A 10 -24.53 -5.90 -37.25
N LYS A 11 -24.12 -4.68 -37.64
CA LYS A 11 -23.50 -4.43 -38.94
C LYS A 11 -22.16 -5.17 -39.15
N ASP A 12 -21.39 -5.35 -38.08
CA ASP A 12 -20.00 -5.80 -38.11
C ASP A 12 -19.80 -7.14 -37.37
N ASN A 13 -20.78 -7.62 -36.61
CA ASN A 13 -20.74 -8.84 -35.80
C ASN A 13 -21.97 -9.72 -36.04
N TRP A 14 -21.76 -11.04 -36.05
CA TRP A 14 -22.85 -12.02 -36.11
C TRP A 14 -22.43 -13.32 -35.42
N PHE A 15 -23.13 -13.66 -34.35
CA PHE A 15 -22.87 -14.81 -33.48
C PHE A 15 -24.15 -15.62 -33.30
N ILE A 16 -24.03 -16.93 -33.30
CA ILE A 16 -25.10 -17.86 -32.96
C ILE A 16 -24.59 -18.77 -31.86
N GLY A 17 -25.37 -18.96 -30.81
CA GLY A 17 -25.00 -19.75 -29.66
C GLY A 17 -26.11 -20.67 -29.20
N LYS A 18 -25.75 -21.75 -28.52
CA LYS A 18 -26.69 -22.60 -27.77
C LYS A 18 -26.02 -23.04 -26.47
N MET A 19 -26.81 -23.27 -25.43
CA MET A 19 -26.29 -23.89 -24.21
C MET A 19 -26.11 -25.39 -24.45
N THR A 20 -24.97 -25.93 -24.04
CA THR A 20 -24.60 -27.34 -24.21
C THR A 20 -23.92 -27.86 -22.94
N GLY A 21 -23.41 -29.10 -22.98
CA GLY A 21 -22.59 -29.69 -21.92
C GLY A 21 -21.11 -29.70 -22.21
N HIS A 22 -20.61 -28.70 -22.93
CA HIS A 22 -19.19 -28.47 -23.13
C HIS A 22 -19.01 -27.01 -23.56
N ASN A 23 -17.79 -26.49 -23.47
CA ASN A 23 -17.47 -25.19 -24.03
C ASN A 23 -16.83 -25.42 -25.40
N LEU A 24 -17.39 -24.79 -26.42
CA LEU A 24 -16.84 -24.78 -27.75
C LEU A 24 -17.15 -23.45 -28.42
N MET A 25 -16.10 -22.81 -28.92
CA MET A 25 -16.23 -21.67 -29.80
C MET A 25 -15.57 -21.95 -31.15
N THR A 26 -16.33 -21.75 -32.23
CA THR A 26 -15.86 -21.92 -33.61
C THR A 26 -16.12 -20.66 -34.41
N GLY A 27 -15.33 -20.41 -35.44
CA GLY A 27 -15.50 -19.23 -36.28
C GLY A 27 -14.95 -19.40 -37.69
N TRP A 28 -15.56 -18.71 -38.65
CA TRP A 28 -15.16 -18.77 -40.06
C TRP A 28 -14.33 -17.54 -40.42
N GLY A 29 -13.09 -17.74 -40.86
CA GLY A 29 -12.21 -16.65 -41.30
C GLY A 29 -11.72 -15.74 -40.16
N ILE A 30 -11.67 -16.26 -38.94
CA ILE A 30 -11.23 -15.55 -37.74
C ILE A 30 -9.95 -16.23 -37.22
N ASN A 31 -9.08 -15.46 -36.56
CA ASN A 31 -7.89 -16.01 -35.93
C ASN A 31 -8.28 -17.03 -34.84
N HIS A 32 -7.88 -18.28 -35.02
CA HIS A 32 -8.17 -19.38 -34.09
C HIS A 32 -7.57 -19.16 -32.70
N GLU A 33 -6.39 -18.53 -32.59
CA GLU A 33 -5.77 -18.26 -31.29
C GLU A 33 -6.58 -17.23 -30.49
N LEU A 34 -7.14 -16.22 -31.16
CA LEU A 34 -7.98 -15.21 -30.53
C LEU A 34 -9.27 -15.85 -29.97
N ILE A 35 -9.89 -16.72 -30.77
CA ILE A 35 -11.09 -17.46 -30.34
C ILE A 35 -10.75 -18.37 -29.15
N ALA A 36 -9.66 -19.12 -29.22
CA ALA A 36 -9.23 -20.01 -28.14
C ALA A 36 -8.98 -19.25 -26.82
N LYS A 37 -8.30 -18.10 -26.86
CA LYS A 37 -8.08 -17.26 -25.67
C LYS A 37 -9.39 -16.80 -25.04
N ILE A 38 -10.36 -16.40 -25.86
CA ILE A 38 -11.68 -15.96 -25.37
C ILE A 38 -12.47 -17.15 -24.80
N ASP A 39 -12.40 -18.31 -25.47
CA ASP A 39 -13.07 -19.54 -25.05
C ASP A 39 -12.52 -20.06 -23.72
N ASP A 40 -11.20 -20.14 -23.56
CA ASP A 40 -10.54 -20.55 -22.31
C ASP A 40 -10.94 -19.63 -21.15
N MET A 41 -10.91 -18.32 -21.40
CA MET A 41 -11.29 -17.31 -20.40
C MET A 41 -12.75 -17.47 -19.96
N LEU A 42 -13.68 -17.66 -20.89
CA LEU A 42 -15.11 -17.78 -20.60
C LEU A 42 -15.46 -19.16 -20.04
N GLY A 43 -14.75 -20.20 -20.44
CA GLY A 43 -14.92 -21.56 -19.91
C GLY A 43 -14.64 -21.63 -18.42
N ALA A 44 -13.65 -20.91 -17.92
CA ALA A 44 -13.38 -20.77 -16.48
C ALA A 44 -14.53 -20.10 -15.70
N ILE A 45 -15.36 -19.30 -16.38
CA ILE A 45 -16.50 -18.60 -15.77
C ILE A 45 -17.77 -19.45 -15.84
N ALA A 46 -17.97 -20.21 -16.92
CA ALA A 46 -19.21 -20.96 -17.17
C ALA A 46 -19.50 -22.05 -16.11
N GLY A 47 -18.45 -22.58 -15.45
CA GLY A 47 -18.55 -23.61 -14.40
C GLY A 47 -18.11 -25.00 -14.87
N ASP A 48 -18.05 -25.96 -13.95
CA ASP A 48 -17.66 -27.34 -14.28
C ASP A 48 -18.66 -27.98 -15.25
N VAL A 49 -18.12 -28.72 -16.21
CA VAL A 49 -18.88 -29.46 -17.20
C VAL A 49 -19.48 -30.71 -16.53
N ASP A 50 -20.65 -30.55 -15.91
CA ASP A 50 -21.41 -31.67 -15.37
C ASP A 50 -22.30 -32.29 -16.47
N PHE A 51 -22.16 -33.61 -16.68
CA PHE A 51 -22.99 -34.35 -17.63
C PHE A 51 -24.46 -34.45 -17.18
N GLU A 52 -24.75 -34.30 -15.88
CA GLU A 52 -26.11 -34.36 -15.34
C GLU A 52 -26.84 -33.01 -15.38
N SER A 53 -26.11 -31.89 -15.31
CA SER A 53 -26.66 -30.53 -15.43
C SER A 53 -25.74 -29.61 -16.23
N PRO A 54 -25.66 -29.79 -17.57
CA PRO A 54 -24.67 -29.13 -18.41
C PRO A 54 -24.82 -27.60 -18.45
N VAL A 55 -23.76 -26.89 -18.02
CA VAL A 55 -23.62 -25.42 -18.07
C VAL A 55 -22.42 -25.04 -18.96
N GLY A 56 -22.47 -25.45 -20.23
CA GLY A 56 -21.52 -25.03 -21.26
C GLY A 56 -22.19 -24.29 -22.40
N TYR A 57 -21.42 -23.83 -23.37
CA TYR A 57 -21.91 -23.17 -24.56
C TYR A 57 -21.25 -23.71 -25.83
N ASP A 58 -22.01 -23.72 -26.93
CA ASP A 58 -21.50 -23.92 -28.27
C ASP A 58 -21.84 -22.68 -29.08
N VAL A 59 -20.80 -21.93 -29.47
CA VAL A 59 -20.92 -20.63 -30.13
C VAL A 59 -20.23 -20.67 -31.48
N THR A 60 -20.99 -20.36 -32.53
CA THR A 60 -20.49 -20.15 -33.89
C THR A 60 -20.39 -18.67 -34.20
N VAL A 61 -19.18 -18.21 -34.48
CA VAL A 61 -18.85 -16.84 -34.85
C VAL A 61 -18.85 -16.73 -36.38
N ILE A 62 -19.91 -16.13 -36.93
CA ILE A 62 -20.11 -16.00 -38.38
C ILE A 62 -19.41 -14.74 -38.91
N ARG A 63 -19.44 -13.66 -38.13
CA ARG A 63 -18.75 -12.40 -38.42
C ARG A 63 -18.23 -11.79 -37.13
N TYR A 64 -17.00 -11.32 -37.13
CA TYR A 64 -16.31 -10.82 -35.94
C TYR A 64 -15.61 -9.50 -36.20
N ALA A 65 -15.88 -8.51 -35.35
CA ALA A 65 -15.16 -7.25 -35.32
C ALA A 65 -14.86 -6.75 -33.89
N SER A 66 -15.49 -7.33 -32.86
CA SER A 66 -15.45 -6.81 -31.50
C SER A 66 -15.37 -7.93 -30.45
N PRO A 67 -14.25 -8.05 -29.71
CA PRO A 67 -14.17 -8.97 -28.58
C PRO A 67 -15.22 -8.64 -27.52
N PHE A 68 -15.53 -7.36 -27.31
CA PHE A 68 -16.55 -6.93 -26.35
C PHE A 68 -17.93 -7.47 -26.70
N ALA A 69 -18.33 -7.38 -27.97
CA ALA A 69 -19.64 -7.88 -28.40
C ALA A 69 -19.74 -9.40 -28.21
N LEU A 70 -18.69 -10.13 -28.57
CA LEU A 70 -18.64 -11.59 -28.42
C LEU A 70 -18.67 -12.02 -26.95
N ILE A 71 -17.82 -11.42 -26.11
CA ILE A 71 -17.78 -11.69 -24.67
C ILE A 71 -19.13 -11.35 -24.01
N SER A 72 -19.72 -10.19 -24.33
CA SER A 72 -21.05 -9.81 -23.82
C SER A 72 -22.15 -10.79 -24.25
N PHE A 73 -22.08 -11.30 -25.48
CA PHE A 73 -23.04 -12.28 -25.97
C PHE A 73 -22.99 -13.58 -25.16
N VAL A 74 -21.80 -14.18 -25.01
CA VAL A 74 -21.65 -15.44 -24.25
C VAL A 74 -21.97 -15.26 -22.77
N VAL A 75 -21.53 -14.16 -22.15
CA VAL A 75 -21.88 -13.84 -20.76
C VAL A 75 -23.40 -13.69 -20.58
N GLY A 76 -24.09 -13.11 -21.56
CA GLY A 76 -25.55 -13.03 -21.58
C GLY A 76 -26.22 -14.41 -21.59
N MET A 77 -25.70 -15.34 -22.39
CA MET A 77 -26.16 -16.73 -22.42
C MET A 77 -25.98 -17.42 -21.06
N ILE A 78 -24.80 -17.27 -20.45
CA ILE A 78 -24.48 -17.83 -19.13
C ILE A 78 -25.42 -17.28 -18.06
N ASN A 79 -25.63 -15.95 -18.02
CA ASN A 79 -26.53 -15.32 -17.05
C ASN A 79 -27.96 -15.88 -17.15
N GLN A 80 -28.48 -16.03 -18.36
CA GLN A 80 -29.85 -16.53 -18.57
C GLN A 80 -30.00 -18.00 -18.14
N LYS A 81 -28.99 -18.84 -18.36
CA LYS A 81 -29.05 -20.28 -18.07
C LYS A 81 -28.70 -20.62 -16.62
N ALA A 82 -27.64 -20.02 -16.10
CA ALA A 82 -27.08 -20.30 -14.78
C ALA A 82 -27.66 -19.39 -13.67
N ASN A 83 -28.58 -18.49 -14.01
CA ASN A 83 -29.17 -17.49 -13.11
C ASN A 83 -28.10 -16.66 -12.37
N ARG A 84 -27.11 -16.18 -13.14
CA ARG A 84 -25.97 -15.38 -12.67
C ARG A 84 -26.15 -13.90 -13.01
N ALA A 85 -25.34 -13.05 -12.36
CA ALA A 85 -25.41 -11.60 -12.51
C ALA A 85 -24.06 -11.02 -13.01
N LEU A 86 -23.45 -11.70 -13.98
CA LEU A 86 -22.21 -11.26 -14.62
C LEU A 86 -22.44 -9.98 -15.41
N LYS A 87 -21.48 -9.04 -15.33
CA LYS A 87 -21.44 -7.82 -16.12
C LYS A 87 -20.16 -7.77 -16.92
N VAL A 88 -20.24 -7.25 -18.14
CA VAL A 88 -19.08 -6.99 -19.00
C VAL A 88 -18.88 -5.49 -19.10
N VAL A 89 -17.70 -5.01 -18.69
CA VAL A 89 -17.36 -3.58 -18.69
C VAL A 89 -16.07 -3.33 -19.44
N ARG A 90 -15.92 -2.11 -19.99
CA ARG A 90 -14.65 -1.65 -20.56
C ARG A 90 -13.91 -0.82 -19.54
N HIS A 91 -12.62 -1.07 -19.38
CA HIS A 91 -11.75 -0.31 -18.48
C HIS A 91 -10.39 -0.12 -19.13
N SER A 92 -10.02 1.13 -19.42
CA SER A 92 -8.71 1.49 -19.99
C SER A 92 -8.23 0.63 -21.16
N GLY A 93 -9.13 0.28 -22.08
CA GLY A 93 -8.83 -0.54 -23.26
C GLY A 93 -8.98 -2.05 -23.07
N ALA A 94 -9.07 -2.54 -21.83
CA ALA A 94 -9.36 -3.93 -21.51
C ALA A 94 -10.87 -4.16 -21.32
N ILE A 95 -11.27 -5.45 -21.34
CA ILE A 95 -12.64 -5.89 -21.09
C ILE A 95 -12.65 -6.74 -19.82
N LEU A 96 -13.48 -6.36 -18.87
CA LEU A 96 -13.60 -7.03 -17.57
C LEU A 96 -14.93 -7.77 -17.49
N VAL A 97 -14.90 -8.98 -16.94
CA VAL A 97 -16.11 -9.71 -16.52
C VAL A 97 -16.16 -9.69 -15.00
N ILE A 98 -17.23 -9.11 -14.44
CA ILE A 98 -17.39 -8.90 -13.00
C ILE A 98 -18.71 -9.49 -12.49
N GLU A 99 -18.73 -9.94 -11.25
CA GLU A 99 -19.96 -10.35 -10.54
C GLU A 99 -19.83 -10.01 -9.06
N ASN A 100 -20.86 -9.40 -8.46
CA ASN A 100 -20.87 -9.05 -7.03
C ASN A 100 -19.59 -8.30 -6.57
N GLU A 101 -19.19 -7.29 -7.34
CA GLU A 101 -17.97 -6.47 -7.12
C GLU A 101 -16.65 -7.26 -7.19
N ARG A 102 -16.67 -8.50 -7.70
CA ARG A 102 -15.46 -9.30 -7.94
C ARG A 102 -15.11 -9.31 -9.42
N LEU A 103 -13.82 -9.14 -9.71
CA LEU A 103 -13.26 -9.35 -11.05
C LEU A 103 -13.04 -10.84 -11.28
N LEU A 104 -13.69 -11.41 -12.28
CA LEU A 104 -13.63 -12.85 -12.60
C LEU A 104 -12.75 -13.15 -13.80
N ALA A 105 -12.71 -12.25 -14.78
CA ALA A 105 -11.87 -12.39 -15.95
C ALA A 105 -11.50 -11.04 -16.57
N VAL A 106 -10.37 -11.02 -17.26
CA VAL A 106 -9.84 -9.87 -17.99
C VAL A 106 -9.43 -10.32 -19.38
N HIS A 107 -10.00 -9.71 -20.42
CA HIS A 107 -9.50 -9.80 -21.77
C HIS A 107 -8.68 -8.55 -22.11
N MET A 108 -7.44 -8.79 -22.54
CA MET A 108 -6.48 -7.76 -22.91
C MET A 108 -6.36 -7.68 -24.44
N PRO A 109 -6.17 -6.49 -25.02
CA PRO A 109 -5.76 -6.37 -26.41
C PRO A 109 -4.37 -7.00 -26.62
N ASP A 110 -4.02 -7.35 -27.86
CA ASP A 110 -2.78 -8.08 -28.18
C ASP A 110 -1.50 -7.33 -27.74
N ASP A 111 -1.51 -6.00 -27.85
CA ASP A 111 -0.39 -5.14 -27.44
C ASP A 111 -0.42 -4.80 -25.93
N GLY A 112 -1.39 -5.34 -25.18
CA GLY A 112 -1.63 -5.04 -23.78
C GLY A 112 -2.20 -3.63 -23.54
N VAL A 113 -2.31 -3.25 -22.27
CA VAL A 113 -2.66 -1.88 -21.87
C VAL A 113 -1.58 -1.32 -20.95
N PRO A 114 -1.24 -0.03 -21.05
CA PRO A 114 -0.31 0.58 -20.11
C PRO A 114 -0.82 0.42 -18.69
N VAL A 115 0.06 -0.08 -17.83
CA VAL A 115 -0.30 -0.45 -16.45
C VAL A 115 -0.80 0.75 -15.65
N ALA A 116 -0.20 1.93 -15.86
CA ALA A 116 -0.62 3.18 -15.23
C ALA A 116 -2.02 3.64 -15.67
N ASP A 117 -2.44 3.31 -16.89
CA ASP A 117 -3.79 3.62 -17.37
C ASP A 117 -4.82 2.65 -16.80
N PHE A 118 -4.42 1.39 -16.56
CA PHE A 118 -5.30 0.36 -16.01
C PHE A 118 -5.50 0.46 -14.50
N PHE A 119 -4.45 0.67 -13.71
CA PHE A 119 -4.54 0.75 -12.25
C PHE A 119 -4.56 2.19 -11.70
N GLY A 120 -4.42 3.20 -12.55
CA GLY A 120 -3.95 4.52 -12.12
C GLY A 120 -2.44 4.49 -11.86
N GLN A 121 -1.81 5.64 -11.58
CA GLN A 121 -0.35 5.83 -11.39
C GLN A 121 0.35 4.92 -10.34
N GLN A 122 -0.35 3.95 -9.75
CA GLN A 122 0.11 3.03 -8.71
C GLN A 122 0.61 1.72 -9.31
N VAL A 123 1.68 1.73 -10.10
CA VAL A 123 2.53 0.53 -10.24
C VAL A 123 3.99 0.95 -10.05
N GLY A 124 4.48 0.66 -8.85
CA GLY A 124 5.80 1.04 -8.35
C GLY A 124 5.83 1.21 -6.83
N GLY A 125 5.00 0.48 -6.08
CA GLY A 125 4.91 0.53 -4.62
C GLY A 125 5.75 -0.54 -3.93
N PHE A 126 5.61 -0.66 -2.62
CA PHE A 126 6.23 -1.70 -1.78
C PHE A 126 5.65 -3.12 -1.99
N GLY A 127 4.83 -3.33 -3.03
CA GLY A 127 3.84 -4.42 -3.07
C GLY A 127 2.62 -4.08 -2.19
N ASP A 128 1.80 -5.08 -1.85
CA ASP A 128 0.61 -4.86 -1.02
C ASP A 128 0.94 -4.65 0.48
N THR A 129 2.18 -4.96 0.90
CA THR A 129 2.58 -4.99 2.31
C THR A 129 3.96 -4.37 2.54
N ILE A 130 4.06 -3.52 3.57
CA ILE A 130 5.29 -2.89 4.04
C ILE A 130 5.64 -3.47 5.41
N LEU A 131 6.84 -4.07 5.53
CA LEU A 131 7.39 -4.46 6.83
C LEU A 131 8.15 -3.29 7.45
N ILE A 132 7.72 -2.86 8.64
CA ILE A 132 8.40 -1.81 9.40
C ILE A 132 9.24 -2.42 10.52
N ALA A 133 10.54 -2.13 10.54
CA ALA A 133 11.50 -2.62 11.53
C ALA A 133 11.36 -1.92 12.91
N THR A 134 10.17 -2.03 13.52
CA THR A 134 9.87 -1.48 14.85
C THR A 134 9.01 -2.45 15.65
N ARG A 135 9.25 -2.52 16.97
CA ARG A 135 8.33 -3.15 17.95
C ARG A 135 7.44 -2.12 18.67
N ASN A 136 7.70 -0.82 18.46
CA ASN A 136 6.94 0.25 19.10
C ASN A 136 5.58 0.44 18.42
N GLU A 137 4.50 0.05 19.11
CA GLU A 137 3.13 0.16 18.60
C GLU A 137 2.66 1.61 18.40
N GLY A 138 3.20 2.59 19.12
CA GLY A 138 2.93 4.01 18.88
C GLY A 138 3.37 4.42 17.47
N LYS A 139 4.61 4.06 17.10
CA LYS A 139 5.13 4.25 15.73
C LYS A 139 4.31 3.46 14.70
N THR A 140 4.01 2.20 14.99
CA THR A 140 3.24 1.35 14.06
C THR A 140 1.86 1.92 13.78
N LYS A 141 1.17 2.47 14.79
CA LYS A 141 -0.15 3.12 14.61
C LYS A 141 -0.07 4.31 13.65
N GLU A 142 0.94 5.16 13.78
CA GLU A 142 1.14 6.28 12.86
C GLU A 142 1.39 5.81 11.43
N PHE A 143 2.28 4.83 11.25
CA PHE A 143 2.57 4.28 9.92
C PHE A 143 1.38 3.54 9.30
N ARG A 144 0.63 2.74 10.08
CA ARG A 144 -0.61 2.08 9.62
C ARG A 144 -1.61 3.11 9.09
N ARG A 145 -1.70 4.29 9.72
CA ARG A 145 -2.57 5.37 9.24
C ARG A 145 -2.02 6.00 7.96
N LEU A 146 -0.74 6.39 7.95
CA LEU A 146 -0.09 7.03 6.80
C LEU A 146 -0.11 6.17 5.53
N PHE A 147 0.27 4.90 5.65
CA PHE A 147 0.33 3.97 4.53
C PHE A 147 -1.01 3.32 4.21
N GLY A 148 -1.89 3.16 5.19
CA GLY A 148 -3.24 2.64 4.99
C GLY A 148 -4.10 3.57 4.13
N ASP A 149 -3.98 4.88 4.30
CA ASP A 149 -4.63 5.87 3.42
C ASP A 149 -4.13 5.79 1.96
N MET A 150 -2.97 5.16 1.72
CA MET A 150 -2.41 4.91 0.39
C MET A 150 -2.69 3.48 -0.13
N GLY A 151 -3.40 2.64 0.64
CA GLY A 151 -3.77 1.28 0.25
C GLY A 151 -2.76 0.19 0.63
N TYR A 152 -1.71 0.49 1.40
CA TYR A 152 -0.73 -0.51 1.83
C TYR A 152 -1.11 -1.14 3.17
N ARG A 153 -0.85 -2.44 3.31
CA ARG A 153 -0.85 -3.13 4.60
C ARG A 153 0.49 -2.90 5.31
N VAL A 154 0.45 -2.67 6.61
CA VAL A 154 1.66 -2.49 7.43
C VAL A 154 1.83 -3.65 8.41
N GLU A 155 2.96 -4.34 8.31
CA GLU A 155 3.47 -5.32 9.27
C GLU A 155 4.57 -4.70 10.11
N ASN A 156 4.80 -5.24 11.31
CA ASN A 156 5.92 -4.82 12.16
C ASN A 156 6.63 -6.01 12.80
N LEU A 157 7.70 -5.77 13.57
CA LEU A 157 8.50 -6.85 14.14
C LEU A 157 7.75 -7.69 15.19
N ASN A 158 6.60 -7.21 15.69
CA ASN A 158 5.75 -8.00 16.59
C ASN A 158 5.07 -9.17 15.85
N ASP A 159 4.93 -9.09 14.53
CA ASP A 159 4.44 -10.19 13.67
C ASP A 159 5.52 -11.28 13.44
N TYR A 160 6.77 -11.01 13.83
CA TYR A 160 7.95 -11.87 13.63
C TYR A 160 8.72 -12.05 14.95
N PRO A 161 8.17 -12.77 15.94
CA PRO A 161 8.76 -12.91 17.27
C PRO A 161 10.12 -13.62 17.27
N GLU A 162 10.43 -14.38 16.22
CA GLU A 162 11.70 -15.08 16.03
C GLU A 162 12.86 -14.16 15.61
N LEU A 163 12.56 -12.96 15.11
CA LEU A 163 13.59 -12.02 14.69
C LEU A 163 14.28 -11.39 15.92
N PRO A 164 15.62 -11.32 15.92
CA PRO A 164 16.36 -10.71 17.03
C PRO A 164 16.11 -9.21 17.09
N ASP A 165 16.24 -8.65 18.29
CA ASP A 165 16.31 -7.20 18.45
C ASP A 165 17.63 -6.69 17.87
N VAL A 166 17.54 -5.63 17.06
CA VAL A 166 18.71 -4.98 16.46
C VAL A 166 19.21 -3.93 17.44
N ALA A 167 20.42 -4.11 17.97
CA ALA A 167 21.03 -3.15 18.88
C ALA A 167 21.32 -1.83 18.15
N GLU A 168 20.78 -0.71 18.67
CA GLU A 168 21.03 0.64 18.17
C GLU A 168 22.37 1.17 18.70
N THR A 169 23.46 0.90 17.96
CA THR A 169 24.83 1.30 18.32
C THR A 169 25.31 2.58 17.62
N GLY A 170 24.50 3.12 16.70
CA GLY A 170 24.81 4.34 15.96
C GLY A 170 24.75 5.59 16.84
N VAL A 171 25.50 6.61 16.42
CA VAL A 171 25.52 7.93 17.07
C VAL A 171 24.66 8.96 16.32
N THR A 172 24.10 8.55 15.18
CA THR A 172 23.16 9.33 14.37
C THR A 172 21.86 8.55 14.10
N PHE A 173 20.80 9.27 13.76
CA PHE A 173 19.51 8.67 13.39
C PHE A 173 19.63 7.80 12.13
N GLU A 174 20.38 8.26 11.12
CA GLU A 174 20.62 7.51 9.89
C GLU A 174 21.32 6.17 10.14
N GLU A 175 22.39 6.15 10.94
CA GLU A 175 23.12 4.92 11.27
C GLU A 175 22.21 3.88 11.93
N ASN A 176 21.39 4.31 12.90
CA ASN A 176 20.45 3.41 13.58
C ASN A 176 19.34 2.91 12.64
N ALA A 177 18.77 3.80 11.83
CA ALA A 177 17.74 3.43 10.86
C ALA A 177 18.27 2.45 9.81
N ARG A 178 19.47 2.69 9.27
CA ARG A 178 20.14 1.77 8.33
C ARG A 178 20.40 0.42 8.96
N LEU A 179 21.00 0.40 10.14
CA LEU A 179 21.32 -0.84 10.85
C LEU A 179 20.07 -1.70 11.06
N LYS A 180 18.93 -1.09 11.44
CA LYS A 180 17.62 -1.75 11.55
C LYS A 180 17.12 -2.27 10.20
N ALA A 181 17.02 -1.40 9.18
CA ALA A 181 16.46 -1.76 7.89
C ALA A 181 17.26 -2.87 7.20
N GLU A 182 18.57 -2.71 7.09
CA GLU A 182 19.47 -3.61 6.37
C GLU A 182 19.57 -4.97 7.07
N THR A 183 19.64 -4.98 8.41
CA THR A 183 19.70 -6.24 9.17
C THR A 183 18.41 -7.05 9.00
N ILE A 184 17.25 -6.42 9.19
CA ILE A 184 15.96 -7.13 9.07
C ILE A 184 15.69 -7.53 7.60
N SER A 185 16.05 -6.68 6.63
CA SER A 185 15.91 -7.01 5.22
C SER A 185 16.74 -8.24 4.85
N ARG A 186 18.00 -8.31 5.31
CA ARG A 186 18.86 -9.48 5.09
C ARG A 186 18.34 -10.75 5.76
N LEU A 187 17.78 -10.65 6.97
CA LEU A 187 17.24 -11.81 7.68
C LEU A 187 15.95 -12.35 7.07
N THR A 188 15.09 -11.47 6.56
CA THR A 188 13.76 -11.81 6.05
C THR A 188 13.72 -12.02 4.53
N GLY A 189 14.71 -11.52 3.79
CA GLY A 189 14.67 -11.45 2.34
C GLY A 189 13.63 -10.46 1.79
N LYS A 190 13.05 -9.60 2.65
CA LYS A 190 11.99 -8.66 2.27
C LYS A 190 12.51 -7.23 2.14
N MET A 191 11.75 -6.40 1.42
CA MET A 191 11.91 -4.95 1.50
C MET A 191 11.40 -4.46 2.86
N VAL A 192 12.20 -3.65 3.55
CA VAL A 192 11.96 -3.22 4.93
C VAL A 192 12.10 -1.72 5.01
N LEU A 193 11.16 -1.09 5.71
CA LEU A 193 11.25 0.31 6.13
C LEU A 193 11.69 0.34 7.60
N ALA A 194 12.73 1.10 7.93
CA ALA A 194 13.06 1.42 9.33
C ALA A 194 12.91 2.91 9.58
N ASP A 195 12.60 3.23 10.83
CA ASP A 195 12.53 4.59 11.36
C ASP A 195 13.45 4.70 12.58
N ASP A 196 14.31 5.72 12.56
CA ASP A 196 14.89 6.26 13.78
C ASP A 196 14.44 7.71 13.96
N SER A 197 13.81 7.98 15.10
CA SER A 197 13.17 9.26 15.40
C SER A 197 13.59 9.73 16.79
N GLY A 198 13.69 11.03 16.97
CA GLY A 198 13.96 11.62 18.27
C GLY A 198 13.65 13.10 18.36
N LEU A 199 13.66 13.60 19.59
CA LEU A 199 13.54 15.01 19.91
C LEU A 199 14.94 15.61 20.05
N LYS A 200 15.21 16.70 19.33
CA LYS A 200 16.43 17.52 19.47
C LYS A 200 16.04 18.85 20.12
N VAL A 201 16.62 19.19 21.27
CA VAL A 201 16.41 20.48 21.94
C VAL A 201 17.67 21.31 21.85
N ASP A 202 17.57 22.52 21.29
CA ASP A 202 18.74 23.28 20.84
C ASP A 202 19.64 23.70 22.01
N ILE A 203 19.04 24.20 23.10
CA ILE A 203 19.78 24.63 24.29
C ILE A 203 20.47 23.47 25.02
N LEU A 204 20.01 22.23 24.80
CA LEU A 204 20.63 21.01 25.34
C LEU A 204 21.64 20.41 24.36
N GLY A 205 22.07 21.15 23.34
CA GLY A 205 23.00 20.67 22.32
C GLY A 205 22.44 19.54 21.46
N GLY A 206 21.12 19.48 21.28
CA GLY A 206 20.43 18.44 20.52
C GLY A 206 20.00 17.21 21.32
N LEU A 207 20.25 17.16 22.63
CA LEU A 207 19.67 16.14 23.50
C LEU A 207 18.15 16.34 23.63
N PRO A 208 17.33 15.27 23.82
CA PRO A 208 17.72 13.86 23.97
C PRO A 208 18.31 13.16 22.73
N GLY A 209 18.05 13.65 21.52
CA GLY A 209 18.62 13.09 20.28
C GLY A 209 18.30 11.61 20.08
N VAL A 210 19.30 10.81 19.68
CA VAL A 210 19.17 9.35 19.51
C VAL A 210 18.81 8.61 20.81
N TRP A 211 18.98 9.25 21.98
CA TRP A 211 18.59 8.68 23.27
C TRP A 211 17.15 8.98 23.67
N SER A 212 16.33 9.56 22.78
CA SER A 212 14.95 9.97 23.08
C SER A 212 14.09 8.90 23.76
N ALA A 213 14.18 7.63 23.33
CA ALA A 213 13.40 6.56 23.94
C ALA A 213 13.89 6.18 25.36
N ARG A 214 15.16 6.45 25.66
CA ARG A 214 15.89 6.02 26.87
C ARG A 214 16.51 7.18 27.63
N PHE A 215 15.91 8.37 27.53
CA PHE A 215 16.52 9.60 28.03
C PHE A 215 16.64 9.57 29.57
N SER A 216 15.66 9.01 30.26
CA SER A 216 15.67 8.80 31.72
C SER A 216 16.40 7.53 32.19
N GLY A 217 16.93 6.71 31.27
CA GLY A 217 17.69 5.50 31.56
C GLY A 217 17.17 4.25 30.82
N PRO A 218 17.68 3.05 31.17
CA PRO A 218 17.29 1.78 30.53
C PRO A 218 15.80 1.43 30.67
N ASP A 219 15.20 1.72 31.83
CA ASP A 219 13.78 1.45 32.15
C ASP A 219 12.90 2.68 31.91
N ALA A 220 13.26 3.50 30.92
CA ALA A 220 12.57 4.74 30.63
C ALA A 220 11.11 4.51 30.21
N THR A 221 10.25 5.42 30.65
CA THR A 221 8.86 5.57 30.20
C THR A 221 8.68 6.96 29.62
N ASP A 222 7.60 7.18 28.87
CA ASP A 222 7.26 8.51 28.33
C ASP A 222 7.18 9.56 29.46
N GLU A 223 6.59 9.20 30.60
CA GLU A 223 6.46 10.09 31.77
C GLU A 223 7.82 10.43 32.40
N THR A 224 8.70 9.45 32.57
CA THR A 224 10.02 9.68 33.18
C THR A 224 10.95 10.44 32.23
N ASN A 225 10.86 10.18 30.93
CA ASN A 225 11.54 10.93 29.88
C ASN A 225 11.07 12.40 29.86
N ASN A 226 9.76 12.62 29.95
CA ASN A 226 9.15 13.96 30.03
C ASN A 226 9.57 14.70 31.31
N ALA A 227 9.56 14.02 32.46
CA ALA A 227 9.99 14.60 33.73
C ALA A 227 11.47 15.01 33.69
N LYS A 228 12.35 14.15 33.15
CA LYS A 228 13.76 14.49 32.98
C LYS A 228 13.94 15.68 32.04
N LEU A 229 13.25 15.71 30.90
CA LEU A 229 13.33 16.83 29.97
C LEU A 229 12.93 18.16 30.62
N LEU A 230 11.85 18.16 31.40
CA LEU A 230 11.43 19.34 32.16
C LEU A 230 12.46 19.76 33.23
N HIS A 231 13.12 18.79 33.86
CA HIS A 231 14.18 19.04 34.84
C HIS A 231 15.40 19.72 34.19
N GLU A 232 15.88 19.21 33.07
CA GLU A 232 17.02 19.80 32.33
C GLU A 232 16.69 21.24 31.85
N LEU A 233 15.42 21.52 31.58
CA LEU A 233 14.94 22.83 31.13
C LEU A 233 14.37 23.70 32.27
N ALA A 234 14.58 23.34 33.55
CA ALA A 234 13.95 24.02 34.68
C ALA A 234 14.36 25.50 34.80
N MET A 235 15.58 25.84 34.36
CA MET A 235 16.12 27.20 34.40
C MET A 235 15.97 27.96 33.07
N VAL A 236 15.30 27.36 32.07
CA VAL A 236 15.05 27.98 30.76
C VAL A 236 13.64 28.54 30.74
N PHE A 237 13.49 29.80 31.13
CA PHE A 237 12.20 30.45 31.32
C PHE A 237 11.58 30.96 30.02
N ASP A 238 12.41 31.52 29.13
CA ASP A 238 11.97 32.11 27.87
C ASP A 238 11.66 31.01 26.84
N GLN A 239 10.46 31.05 26.25
CA GLN A 239 10.02 30.02 25.30
C GLN A 239 10.92 29.92 24.05
N LYS A 240 11.43 31.06 23.57
CA LYS A 240 12.36 31.11 22.42
C LYS A 240 13.64 30.29 22.65
N ASP A 241 14.08 30.16 23.91
CA ASP A 241 15.29 29.43 24.28
C ASP A 241 15.00 27.94 24.52
N ARG A 242 13.73 27.53 24.41
CA ARG A 242 13.26 26.14 24.47
C ARG A 242 12.96 25.59 23.08
N SER A 243 13.59 26.14 22.03
CA SER A 243 13.44 25.65 20.66
C SER A 243 13.86 24.18 20.55
N ALA A 244 13.05 23.43 19.80
CA ALA A 244 13.24 22.01 19.62
C ALA A 244 12.67 21.56 18.29
N GLN A 245 13.05 20.36 17.88
CA GLN A 245 12.51 19.75 16.68
C GLN A 245 12.42 18.25 16.87
N PHE A 246 11.31 17.67 16.42
CA PHE A 246 11.28 16.24 16.17
C PHE A 246 11.97 15.96 14.84
N HIS A 247 12.77 14.91 14.81
CA HIS A 247 13.45 14.42 13.62
C HIS A 247 13.09 12.97 13.38
N THR A 248 13.02 12.57 12.11
CA THR A 248 12.98 11.17 11.69
C THR A 248 13.93 10.99 10.52
N THR A 249 14.65 9.88 10.54
CA THR A 249 15.29 9.29 9.38
C THR A 249 14.55 8.00 9.04
N LEU A 250 14.03 7.94 7.82
CA LEU A 250 13.45 6.74 7.25
C LEU A 250 14.46 6.10 6.30
N VAL A 251 14.69 4.80 6.47
CA VAL A 251 15.52 4.00 5.56
C VAL A 251 14.69 2.87 4.96
N VAL A 252 14.68 2.78 3.63
CA VAL A 252 14.20 1.60 2.91
C VAL A 252 15.39 0.76 2.49
N ALA A 253 15.41 -0.50 2.94
CA ALA A 253 16.38 -1.50 2.51
C ALA A 253 15.68 -2.64 1.79
N ALA A 254 16.38 -3.24 0.83
CA ALA A 254 15.97 -4.47 0.16
C ALA A 254 17.21 -5.33 -0.10
N PRO A 255 17.08 -6.66 -0.22
CA PRO A 255 18.23 -7.53 -0.48
C PRO A 255 18.98 -7.09 -1.73
N ASP A 256 20.31 -7.05 -1.63
CA ASP A 256 21.24 -6.73 -2.72
C ASP A 256 21.03 -5.34 -3.38
N LYS A 257 20.41 -4.39 -2.66
CA LYS A 257 20.15 -3.02 -3.14
C LYS A 257 20.73 -1.97 -2.20
N ASP A 258 21.19 -0.85 -2.75
CA ASP A 258 21.56 0.31 -1.96
C ASP A 258 20.35 0.86 -1.21
N SER A 259 20.46 1.10 0.10
CA SER A 259 19.34 1.62 0.90
C SER A 259 18.99 3.07 0.53
N LEU A 260 17.69 3.36 0.43
CA LEU A 260 17.14 4.69 0.25
C LEU A 260 16.95 5.37 1.59
N VAL A 261 17.41 6.62 1.73
CA VAL A 261 17.29 7.40 2.97
C VAL A 261 16.56 8.70 2.71
N VAL A 262 15.60 9.00 3.58
CA VAL A 262 14.93 10.30 3.62
C VAL A 262 14.80 10.79 5.05
N GLU A 263 14.85 12.10 5.22
CA GLU A 263 14.77 12.74 6.53
C GLU A 263 13.78 13.90 6.50
N ALA A 264 13.19 14.17 7.66
CA ALA A 264 12.41 15.36 7.90
C ALA A 264 12.49 15.82 9.36
N ASP A 265 12.40 17.14 9.54
CA ASP A 265 12.32 17.79 10.84
C ASP A 265 10.95 18.45 11.01
N TRP A 266 10.47 18.50 12.25
CA TRP A 266 9.27 19.22 12.64
C TRP A 266 9.62 20.22 13.74
N PRO A 267 9.76 21.51 13.40
CA PRO A 267 10.22 22.52 14.35
C PRO A 267 9.12 22.95 15.32
N GLY A 268 9.53 23.33 16.52
CA GLY A 268 8.64 23.71 17.61
C GLY A 268 9.38 24.14 18.86
N TYR A 269 8.70 24.04 20.00
CA TYR A 269 9.23 24.46 21.30
C TYR A 269 8.82 23.49 22.39
N ILE A 270 9.60 23.41 23.47
CA ILE A 270 9.24 22.61 24.64
C ILE A 270 8.39 23.42 25.61
N ALA A 271 7.20 22.93 25.93
CA ALA A 271 6.32 23.50 26.94
C ALA A 271 6.89 23.35 28.36
N THR A 272 6.34 24.12 29.30
CA THR A 272 6.68 24.01 30.73
C THR A 272 5.83 22.99 31.48
N LYS A 273 4.72 22.56 30.89
CA LYS A 273 3.78 21.56 31.45
C LYS A 273 3.19 20.72 30.31
N PRO A 274 2.89 19.43 30.54
CA PRO A 274 2.24 18.60 29.54
C PRO A 274 0.79 19.04 29.30
N LYS A 275 0.33 18.92 28.05
CA LYS A 275 -1.08 19.05 27.65
C LYS A 275 -1.42 18.10 26.51
N GLY A 276 -2.70 17.75 26.39
CA GLY A 276 -3.21 16.83 25.37
C GLY A 276 -3.20 15.37 25.85
N GLU A 277 -4.02 14.55 25.18
CA GLU A 277 -4.23 13.13 25.52
C GLU A 277 -3.90 12.19 24.34
N HIS A 278 -3.53 12.75 23.18
CA HIS A 278 -3.18 11.99 22.00
C HIS A 278 -1.67 11.80 21.86
N GLY A 279 -1.27 10.90 20.97
CA GLY A 279 0.14 10.69 20.66
C GLY A 279 0.89 9.85 21.69
N PHE A 280 2.21 10.00 21.73
CA PHE A 280 3.13 9.28 22.63
C PHE A 280 4.45 10.04 22.84
N GLY A 281 5.29 9.58 23.75
CA GLY A 281 6.60 10.17 24.02
C GLY A 281 6.53 11.62 24.49
N TYR A 282 7.22 12.50 23.77
CA TYR A 282 7.30 13.93 24.09
C TYR A 282 6.16 14.77 23.49
N ASP A 283 5.18 14.16 22.82
CA ASP A 283 4.06 14.88 22.22
C ASP A 283 3.32 15.81 23.21
N PRO A 284 3.11 15.45 24.49
CA PRO A 284 2.47 16.34 25.46
C PRO A 284 3.30 17.56 25.81
N LEU A 285 4.61 17.56 25.54
CA LEU A 285 5.50 18.69 25.82
C LEU A 285 5.91 19.46 24.56
N PHE A 286 5.66 18.94 23.38
CA PHE A 286 6.10 19.56 22.13
C PHE A 286 5.03 20.50 21.57
N ILE A 287 5.33 21.80 21.55
CA ILE A 287 4.50 22.85 20.94
C ILE A 287 4.84 22.93 19.45
N VAL A 288 3.82 22.89 18.61
CA VAL A 288 3.95 22.84 17.15
C VAL A 288 4.15 24.25 16.58
N GLY A 289 5.34 24.55 16.05
CA GLY A 289 5.68 25.85 15.48
C GLY A 289 5.25 27.02 16.38
N GLU A 290 4.55 28.00 15.79
CA GLU A 290 3.99 29.16 16.51
C GLU A 290 2.50 28.99 16.86
N THR A 291 1.94 27.78 16.72
CA THR A 291 0.49 27.57 16.89
C THR A 291 0.02 27.62 18.35
N GLY A 292 0.94 27.48 19.30
CA GLY A 292 0.64 27.35 20.74
C GLY A 292 -0.03 26.04 21.15
N ARG A 293 -0.31 25.13 20.20
CA ARG A 293 -0.88 23.80 20.45
C ARG A 293 0.23 22.77 20.64
N HIS A 294 -0.01 21.84 21.55
CA HIS A 294 0.86 20.70 21.76
C HIS A 294 0.58 19.64 20.70
N ALA A 295 1.58 18.84 20.34
CA ALA A 295 1.40 17.73 19.41
C ALA A 295 0.35 16.72 19.91
N ALA A 296 0.27 16.51 21.23
CA ALA A 296 -0.75 15.66 21.86
C ALA A 296 -2.17 16.24 21.86
N GLU A 297 -2.35 17.50 21.44
CA GLU A 297 -3.68 18.12 21.21
C GLU A 297 -4.11 18.02 19.73
N LEU A 298 -3.25 17.50 18.86
CA LEU A 298 -3.60 17.26 17.46
C LEU A 298 -4.30 15.91 17.33
N ALA A 299 -5.37 15.86 16.54
CA ALA A 299 -5.94 14.59 16.12
C ALA A 299 -4.92 13.82 15.26
N ALA A 300 -5.00 12.49 15.23
CA ALA A 300 -4.04 11.65 14.50
C ALA A 300 -3.89 12.08 13.02
N ASP A 301 -5.00 12.39 12.34
CA ASP A 301 -4.99 12.80 10.93
C ASP A 301 -4.35 14.18 10.70
N GLU A 302 -4.51 15.08 11.67
CA GLU A 302 -3.87 16.40 11.63
C GLU A 302 -2.37 16.26 11.88
N LYS A 303 -1.99 15.51 12.93
CA LYS A 303 -0.60 15.21 13.27
C LYS A 303 0.12 14.57 12.10
N ASN A 304 -0.47 13.57 11.46
CA ASN A 304 0.13 12.85 10.34
C ASN A 304 0.39 13.71 9.09
N LYS A 305 -0.29 14.86 8.94
CA LYS A 305 -0.02 15.79 7.84
C LYS A 305 1.15 16.73 8.14
N LEU A 306 1.38 17.03 9.41
CA LEU A 306 2.33 18.05 9.85
C LEU A 306 3.63 17.47 10.41
N SER A 307 3.58 16.27 10.98
CA SER A 307 4.67 15.68 11.72
C SER A 307 5.88 15.35 10.84
N HIS A 308 7.04 15.28 11.48
CA HIS A 308 8.28 14.78 10.92
C HIS A 308 8.07 13.44 10.17
N ARG A 309 7.35 12.45 10.74
CA ARG A 309 7.02 11.20 10.03
C ARG A 309 6.15 11.40 8.81
N GLY A 310 5.11 12.22 8.91
CA GLY A 310 4.25 12.54 7.76
C GLY A 310 5.02 13.16 6.60
N GLN A 311 5.88 14.13 6.92
CA GLN A 311 6.76 14.80 5.97
C GLN A 311 7.78 13.84 5.35
N ALA A 312 8.41 12.98 6.17
CA ALA A 312 9.37 11.99 5.69
C ALA A 312 8.72 10.93 4.80
N VAL A 313 7.51 10.45 5.13
CA VAL A 313 6.75 9.52 4.27
C VAL A 313 6.38 10.20 2.96
N LYS A 314 5.93 11.46 2.98
CA LYS A 314 5.67 12.21 1.74
C LYS A 314 6.91 12.26 0.85
N ARG A 315 8.06 12.65 1.41
CA ARG A 315 9.34 12.70 0.71
C ARG A 315 9.77 11.32 0.20
N LEU A 316 9.55 10.27 1.00
CA LEU A 316 9.81 8.88 0.61
C LEU A 316 9.03 8.54 -0.66
N MET A 317 7.72 8.80 -0.69
CA MET A 317 6.86 8.48 -1.83
C MET A 317 7.23 9.27 -3.10
N GLU A 318 7.82 10.46 -2.96
CA GLU A 318 8.32 11.24 -4.10
C GLU A 318 9.57 10.62 -4.74
N VAL A 319 10.50 10.08 -3.94
CA VAL A 319 11.79 9.57 -4.43
C VAL A 319 11.83 8.05 -4.65
N PHE A 320 10.89 7.31 -4.04
CA PHE A 320 10.83 5.85 -4.10
C PHE A 320 10.76 5.28 -5.52
N PRO A 321 9.93 5.79 -6.46
CA PRO A 321 9.85 5.24 -7.81
C PRO A 321 11.18 5.31 -8.57
N ALA A 322 11.90 6.44 -8.43
CA ALA A 322 13.19 6.63 -9.08
C ALA A 322 14.26 5.68 -8.50
N TRP A 323 14.25 5.50 -7.17
CA TRP A 323 15.11 4.50 -6.53
C TRP A 323 14.79 3.09 -7.02
N GLN A 324 13.52 2.70 -7.07
CA GLN A 324 13.11 1.35 -7.50
C GLN A 324 13.51 1.04 -8.96
N ALA A 325 13.40 2.03 -9.86
CA ALA A 325 13.81 1.90 -11.25
C ALA A 325 15.33 1.67 -11.40
N LYS A 326 16.15 2.41 -10.63
CA LYS A 326 17.61 2.30 -10.65
C LYS A 326 18.11 0.90 -10.26
N GLN A 327 17.37 0.22 -9.37
CA GLN A 327 17.74 -1.11 -8.84
C GLN A 327 17.28 -2.28 -9.72
N SER A 328 16.55 -2.01 -10.81
CA SER A 328 16.06 -3.02 -11.75
C SER A 328 16.88 -3.04 -13.06
N SER A 329 17.93 -2.23 -13.12
CA SER A 329 18.86 -2.06 -14.25
C SER A 329 20.18 -2.75 -13.96
#